data_AF-A0A7E5VHE7-F1
#
_entry.id   AF-A0A7E5VHE7-F1
#
_cell.length_a   1.000
_cell.length_b   1.000
_cell.length_c   1.000
_cell.angle_alpha   90.00
_cell.angle_beta   90.00
_cell.angle_gamma   90.00
#
_symmetry.space_group_name_H-M   'P 1'
#
loop_
_entity.id
_entity.type
_entity.pdbx_description
1 polymer ?
#
loop_
_entity_poly.entity_id
_entity_poly.type
_entity_poly.pdbx_seq_one_letter_code
_entity_poly.pdbx_strand_id
1 'polypeptide(L)'
;MLIASTEKNNCLQYQFVSNVVGVNMIKCLRFFLTFFTFCSLWSDSSPRENNLAKKGSLFRLGWPVLCKFQPQSYDCLINDTSVFRFYYDVKMRDCMTFEYFDCVPSYNKFTSLAECHNICRWSGLKTIYSNYTANIYCLFQPEFGDCNSYYPMYYFDISERRCKGFSYSGCGGNRNRFQTPIACKAVCSEAVPYPKHYLFMKDF
;
A
#
# COMPACT_ATOMS: atom_id res chain seq x y z
N MET A 1 20.22 2.32 -49.86
CA MET A 1 19.75 1.28 -50.79
C MET A 1 19.26 0.13 -49.94
N LEU A 2 17.95 -0.14 -49.93
CA LEU A 2 17.34 -1.18 -49.08
C LEU A 2 17.20 -2.47 -49.89
N ILE A 3 17.67 -3.59 -49.34
CA ILE A 3 17.52 -4.91 -49.94
C ILE A 3 16.84 -5.82 -48.91
N ALA A 4 15.69 -6.38 -49.33
CA ALA A 4 14.86 -7.43 -48.72
C ALA A 4 14.02 -7.11 -47.46
N SER A 5 12.74 -7.49 -47.54
CA SER A 5 11.76 -7.56 -46.45
C SER A 5 11.25 -8.98 -46.32
N THR A 6 11.12 -9.51 -45.10
CA THR A 6 10.28 -10.70 -44.84
C THR A 6 9.39 -10.42 -43.64
N GLU A 7 8.09 -10.67 -43.81
CA GLU A 7 7.06 -10.49 -42.78
C GLU A 7 7.05 -11.64 -41.77
N LYS A 8 7.03 -11.27 -40.49
CA LYS A 8 6.35 -12.07 -39.46
C LYS A 8 5.79 -11.14 -38.39
N ASN A 9 4.49 -11.22 -38.16
CA ASN A 9 3.75 -10.50 -37.11
C ASN A 9 3.80 -8.96 -37.18
N ASN A 10 3.53 -8.38 -38.36
CA ASN A 10 3.26 -6.95 -38.57
C ASN A 10 4.31 -5.93 -38.05
N CYS A 11 5.58 -6.31 -38.00
CA CYS A 11 6.70 -5.38 -37.76
C CYS A 11 7.78 -5.56 -38.83
N LEU A 12 8.17 -4.48 -39.52
CA LEU A 12 9.35 -4.48 -40.40
C LEU A 12 10.62 -4.34 -39.55
N GLN A 13 11.50 -5.35 -39.58
CA GLN A 13 12.85 -5.24 -39.04
C GLN A 13 13.79 -4.64 -40.08
N TYR A 14 14.56 -3.63 -39.67
CA TYR A 14 15.77 -3.21 -40.37
C TYR A 14 16.97 -3.42 -39.44
N GLN A 15 17.98 -4.16 -39.89
CA GLN A 15 19.27 -4.24 -39.20
C GLN A 15 20.18 -3.10 -39.67
N PHE A 16 20.60 -2.25 -38.74
CA PHE A 16 21.74 -1.35 -38.93
C PHE A 16 22.94 -1.93 -38.18
N VAL A 17 24.04 -2.17 -38.91
CA VAL A 17 25.32 -2.52 -38.30
C VAL A 17 26.00 -1.22 -37.88
N SER A 18 26.05 -0.94 -36.57
CA SER A 18 26.99 0.05 -36.03
C SER A 18 27.54 -0.43 -34.68
N ASN A 19 28.86 -0.41 -34.58
CA ASN A 19 29.67 -0.84 -33.44
C ASN A 19 29.46 0.05 -32.20
N VAL A 20 28.39 -0.16 -31.43
CA VAL A 20 28.29 0.31 -30.03
C VAL A 20 27.46 -0.70 -29.23
N VAL A 21 28.00 -1.11 -28.09
CA VAL A 21 27.50 -2.20 -27.24
C VAL A 21 26.12 -1.89 -26.64
N GLY A 22 25.11 -2.65 -27.09
CA GLY A 22 24.02 -3.24 -26.30
C GLY A 22 23.08 -2.34 -25.49
N VAL A 23 21.94 -1.95 -26.09
CA VAL A 23 20.61 -1.90 -25.42
C VAL A 23 19.51 -2.10 -26.48
N ASN A 24 18.66 -3.12 -26.36
CA ASN A 24 17.48 -3.33 -27.22
C ASN A 24 16.28 -2.54 -26.67
N MET A 25 15.76 -1.57 -27.44
CA MET A 25 14.52 -0.85 -27.12
C MET A 25 13.55 -0.91 -28.30
N ILE A 26 12.40 -1.56 -28.09
CA ILE A 26 11.29 -1.60 -29.06
C ILE A 26 10.50 -0.29 -28.93
N LYS A 27 10.36 0.47 -30.04
CA LYS A 27 9.44 1.62 -30.13
C LYS A 27 8.45 1.39 -31.28
N CYS A 28 7.16 1.43 -30.98
CA CYS A 28 6.08 1.56 -31.97
C CYS A 28 5.79 3.05 -32.18
N LEU A 29 5.81 3.52 -33.42
CA LEU A 29 5.42 4.89 -33.78
C LEU A 29 4.43 4.85 -34.95
N ARG A 30 3.20 5.35 -34.74
CA ARG A 30 2.31 5.77 -35.82
C ARG A 30 2.36 7.29 -35.90
N PHE A 31 2.69 7.83 -37.08
CA PHE A 31 2.61 9.26 -37.40
C PHE A 31 1.83 9.40 -38.71
N PHE A 32 0.80 10.26 -38.71
CA PHE A 32 0.37 11.21 -39.74
C PHE A 32 -0.90 11.87 -39.12
N LEU A 33 -1.09 13.18 -38.91
CA LEU A 33 -0.39 14.45 -39.14
C LEU A 33 -1.03 15.51 -38.21
N THR A 34 -0.39 16.68 -38.11
CA THR A 34 -0.86 17.98 -37.58
C THR A 34 -0.85 18.25 -36.07
N PHE A 35 0.22 18.96 -35.65
CA PHE A 35 0.33 20.11 -34.73
C PHE A 35 -0.38 20.13 -33.35
N PHE A 36 0.45 20.49 -32.35
CA PHE A 36 0.21 20.78 -30.93
C PHE A 36 0.27 19.60 -29.95
N THR A 37 1.53 19.29 -29.58
CA THR A 37 2.04 19.14 -28.21
C THR A 37 1.02 19.28 -27.07
N PHE A 38 0.69 18.17 -26.42
CA PHE A 38 0.98 17.88 -25.00
C PHE A 38 0.56 16.42 -24.72
N CYS A 39 1.47 15.46 -24.88
CA CYS A 39 1.34 14.18 -24.18
C CYS A 39 2.30 14.26 -23.00
N SER A 40 1.75 14.53 -21.83
CA SER A 40 2.50 14.63 -20.58
C SER A 40 3.30 13.35 -20.37
N LEU A 41 4.62 13.52 -20.26
CA LEU A 41 5.55 12.53 -19.76
C LEU A 41 5.06 12.02 -18.40
N TRP A 42 4.52 10.80 -18.34
CA TRP A 42 4.66 10.01 -17.13
C TRP A 42 6.06 9.39 -17.18
N SER A 43 7.03 10.16 -16.67
CA SER A 43 8.26 9.55 -16.18
C SER A 43 7.88 8.70 -14.96
N ASP A 44 8.14 7.41 -15.03
CA ASP A 44 8.26 6.57 -13.84
C ASP A 44 9.47 7.10 -13.02
N SER A 45 9.25 8.16 -12.25
CA SER A 45 10.18 8.58 -11.21
C SER A 45 9.91 7.71 -9.98
N SER A 46 10.37 6.46 -10.03
CA SER A 46 10.73 5.77 -8.79
C SER A 46 11.82 6.62 -8.13
N PRO A 47 11.63 7.13 -6.89
CA PRO A 47 12.70 7.83 -6.19
C PRO A 47 13.89 6.90 -6.03
N ARG A 48 15.05 7.33 -6.53
CA ARG A 48 16.36 6.71 -6.29
C ARG A 48 16.52 6.41 -4.79
N GLU A 49 16.54 5.13 -4.43
CA GLU A 49 17.00 4.67 -3.11
C GLU A 49 18.51 4.93 -3.00
N ASN A 50 18.87 6.13 -2.55
CA ASN A 50 20.23 6.45 -2.13
C ASN A 50 20.34 6.29 -0.61
N ASN A 51 21.04 5.22 -0.21
CA ASN A 51 21.79 5.02 1.03
C ASN A 51 21.25 5.68 2.32
N LEU A 52 20.38 4.97 3.03
CA LEU A 52 20.28 5.07 4.49
C LEU A 52 20.03 3.69 5.11
N ALA A 53 21.03 2.80 4.98
CA ALA A 53 21.07 1.56 5.73
C ALA A 53 21.37 1.87 7.20
N LYS A 54 20.32 1.88 8.04
CA LYS A 54 20.23 1.46 9.47
C LYS A 54 19.20 2.28 10.26
N LYS A 55 17.89 2.03 10.05
CA LYS A 55 16.84 2.16 11.09
C LYS A 55 15.49 1.55 10.62
N GLY A 56 15.10 0.43 11.24
CA GLY A 56 13.74 -0.14 11.20
C GLY A 56 13.33 -0.91 9.93
N SER A 57 12.85 -2.15 10.09
CA SER A 57 12.34 -2.97 8.97
C SER A 57 11.12 -2.37 8.26
N LEU A 58 10.42 -1.45 8.92
CA LEU A 58 9.18 -0.85 8.42
C LEU A 58 9.40 0.21 7.33
N PHE A 59 10.56 0.90 7.32
CA PHE A 59 10.90 1.89 6.29
C PHE A 59 11.15 1.27 4.90
N ARG A 60 11.26 -0.06 4.80
CA ARG A 60 11.35 -0.79 3.52
C ARG A 60 9.99 -1.16 2.93
N LEU A 61 8.89 -0.89 3.63
CA LEU A 61 7.56 -1.21 3.13
C LEU A 61 7.12 -0.13 2.14
N GLY A 62 6.87 -0.52 0.89
CA GLY A 62 6.35 0.40 -0.12
C GLY A 62 4.87 0.75 0.10
N TRP A 63 4.41 1.77 -0.61
CA TRP A 63 3.01 2.24 -0.53
C TRP A 63 1.92 1.18 -0.74
N PRO A 64 2.10 0.11 -1.56
CA PRO A 64 1.11 -0.97 -1.62
C PRO A 64 0.78 -1.63 -0.27
N VAL A 65 1.74 -1.58 0.65
CA VAL A 65 1.65 -2.12 2.01
C VAL A 65 1.12 -1.06 2.97
N LEU A 66 1.73 0.13 2.95
CA LEU A 66 1.39 1.21 3.88
C LEU A 66 -0.05 1.69 3.69
N CYS A 67 -0.56 1.75 2.46
CA CYS A 67 -1.95 2.09 2.18
C CYS A 67 -2.96 1.06 2.72
N LYS A 68 -2.51 -0.14 3.09
CA LYS A 68 -3.36 -1.18 3.69
C LYS A 68 -3.27 -1.23 5.22
N PHE A 69 -2.40 -0.43 5.84
CA PHE A 69 -2.33 -0.33 7.29
C PHE A 69 -3.60 0.33 7.85
N GLN A 70 -4.01 -0.07 9.04
CA GLN A 70 -5.08 0.61 9.78
C GLN A 70 -4.64 2.05 10.08
N PRO A 71 -5.53 3.05 9.96
CA PRO A 71 -5.25 4.38 10.47
C PRO A 71 -5.14 4.29 12.00
N GLN A 72 -4.03 4.77 12.56
CA GLN A 72 -3.83 4.73 13.99
C GLN A 72 -4.46 5.95 14.66
N SER A 73 -5.55 5.74 15.40
CA SER A 73 -6.18 6.75 16.26
C SER A 73 -6.16 6.26 17.70
N TYR A 74 -5.46 6.97 18.58
CA TYR A 74 -5.50 6.76 20.03
C TYR A 74 -5.57 8.12 20.70
N ASP A 75 -6.59 8.36 21.52
CA ASP A 75 -6.62 9.48 22.44
C ASP A 75 -5.54 9.25 23.51
N CYS A 76 -4.56 10.13 23.55
CA CYS A 76 -3.37 10.04 24.40
C CYS A 76 -3.36 11.09 25.52
N LEU A 77 -4.53 11.41 26.08
CA LEU A 77 -4.77 12.30 27.22
C LEU A 77 -4.66 13.81 26.92
N ILE A 78 -5.06 14.59 27.92
CA ILE A 78 -6.17 15.55 27.90
C ILE A 78 -5.91 16.86 27.13
N ASN A 79 -4.69 17.11 26.65
CA ASN A 79 -4.30 18.39 26.03
C ASN A 79 -3.80 18.30 24.59
N ASP A 80 -3.78 17.11 23.98
CA ASP A 80 -3.39 17.00 22.57
C ASP A 80 -4.52 17.44 21.64
N THR A 81 -4.18 18.33 20.71
CA THR A 81 -5.13 18.80 19.70
C THR A 81 -5.26 17.71 18.64
N SER A 82 -6.42 17.05 18.59
CA SER A 82 -6.69 16.10 17.53
C SER A 82 -6.85 16.84 16.20
N VAL A 83 -6.32 16.24 15.14
CA VAL A 83 -6.40 16.78 13.78
C VAL A 83 -7.00 15.75 12.86
N PHE A 84 -7.91 16.17 11.99
CA PHE A 84 -8.40 15.30 10.94
C PHE A 84 -7.33 15.12 9.87
N ARG A 85 -7.08 13.86 9.51
CA ARG A 85 -6.15 13.45 8.44
C ARG A 85 -6.86 12.48 7.50
N PHE A 86 -6.25 12.22 6.35
CA PHE A 86 -6.77 11.26 5.38
C PHE A 86 -6.03 9.93 5.50
N TYR A 87 -6.71 8.83 5.27
CA TYR A 87 -6.13 7.49 5.12
C TYR A 87 -6.82 6.77 3.98
N TYR A 88 -6.15 5.81 3.34
CA TYR A 88 -6.80 4.97 2.34
C TYR A 88 -7.55 3.85 3.03
N ASP A 89 -8.87 3.79 2.83
CA ASP A 89 -9.73 2.75 3.37
C ASP A 89 -9.87 1.63 2.34
N VAL A 90 -9.42 0.42 2.70
CA VAL A 90 -9.42 -0.72 1.76
C VAL A 90 -10.84 -1.24 1.47
N LYS A 91 -11.79 -0.98 2.37
CA LYS A 91 -13.19 -1.39 2.22
C LYS A 91 -13.92 -0.42 1.29
N MET A 92 -13.77 0.88 1.50
CA MET A 92 -14.34 1.90 0.62
C MET A 92 -13.60 2.01 -0.70
N ARG A 93 -12.36 1.50 -0.76
CA ARG A 93 -11.42 1.64 -1.88
C ARG A 93 -11.19 3.10 -2.25
N ASP A 94 -11.18 3.96 -1.23
CA ASP A 94 -11.02 5.39 -1.39
C ASP A 94 -10.41 6.02 -0.14
N CYS A 95 -10.02 7.28 -0.25
CA CYS A 95 -9.43 8.02 0.87
C CYS A 95 -10.50 8.60 1.79
N MET A 96 -10.47 8.18 3.04
CA MET A 96 -11.41 8.59 4.10
C MET A 96 -10.70 9.46 5.13
N THR A 97 -11.46 10.19 5.94
CA THR A 97 -10.91 10.98 7.06
C THR A 97 -10.91 10.19 8.36
N PHE A 98 -9.92 10.43 9.21
CA PHE A 98 -9.90 9.94 10.58
C PHE A 98 -9.32 10.99 11.53
N GLU A 99 -9.68 10.88 12.80
CA GLU A 99 -9.11 11.70 13.87
C GLU A 99 -7.72 11.16 14.25
N TYR A 100 -6.71 12.03 14.20
CA TYR A 100 -5.32 11.68 14.45
C TYR A 100 -4.73 12.52 15.57
N PHE A 101 -3.95 11.86 16.42
CA PHE A 101 -3.25 12.45 17.55
C PHE A 101 -1.73 12.33 17.31
N ASP A 102 -0.99 13.42 17.48
CA ASP A 102 0.45 13.49 17.10
C ASP A 102 1.36 12.58 17.96
N CYS A 103 0.87 12.09 19.09
CA CYS A 103 1.55 11.20 20.02
C CYS A 103 1.76 9.75 19.52
N VAL A 104 1.08 9.32 18.44
CA VAL A 104 1.15 7.94 17.93
C VAL A 104 1.47 7.90 16.44
N PRO A 105 2.40 7.05 15.98
CA PRO A 105 2.71 6.96 14.57
C PRO A 105 1.56 6.33 13.79
N SER A 106 1.17 6.95 12.67
CA SER A 106 0.27 6.37 11.66
C SER A 106 0.93 6.48 10.29
N TYR A 107 1.04 5.35 9.57
CA TYR A 107 1.70 5.28 8.26
C TYR A 107 0.70 5.47 7.10
N ASN A 108 -0.53 4.99 7.27
CA ASN A 108 -1.64 5.29 6.36
C ASN A 108 -2.27 6.62 6.77
N LYS A 109 -1.55 7.72 6.55
CA LYS A 109 -1.94 9.06 7.00
C LYS A 109 -1.41 10.11 6.04
N PHE A 110 -2.30 10.98 5.59
CA PHE A 110 -2.00 12.06 4.65
C PHE A 110 -2.60 13.37 5.13
N THR A 111 -1.99 14.47 4.72
CA THR A 111 -2.44 15.83 5.09
C THR A 111 -3.59 16.32 4.22
N SER A 112 -3.72 15.78 3.01
CA SER A 112 -4.77 16.16 2.07
C SER A 112 -5.32 14.95 1.32
N LEU A 113 -6.55 15.10 0.83
CA LEU A 113 -7.20 14.12 -0.05
C LEU A 113 -6.38 13.88 -1.32
N ALA A 114 -5.84 14.94 -1.91
CA ALA A 114 -5.03 14.86 -3.12
C ALA A 114 -3.75 14.02 -2.92
N GLU A 115 -3.06 14.23 -1.81
CA GLU A 115 -1.88 13.43 -1.44
C GLU A 115 -2.24 11.95 -1.29
N CYS A 116 -3.31 11.65 -0.55
CA CYS A 116 -3.80 10.29 -0.36
C CYS A 116 -4.16 9.61 -1.70
N HIS A 117 -4.90 10.30 -2.58
CA HIS A 117 -5.26 9.74 -3.89
C HIS A 117 -4.03 9.49 -4.78
N ASN A 118 -3.11 10.45 -4.83
CA ASN A 118 -1.92 10.33 -5.66
C ASN A 118 -1.05 9.13 -5.27
N ILE A 119 -1.03 8.79 -3.98
CA ILE A 119 -0.23 7.68 -3.45
C ILE A 119 -1.00 6.37 -3.45
N CYS A 120 -2.21 6.35 -2.88
CA CYS A 120 -2.91 5.13 -2.49
C CYS A 120 -4.02 4.68 -3.43
N ARG A 121 -4.58 5.55 -4.30
CA ARG A 121 -5.69 5.15 -5.19
C ARG A 121 -5.35 3.93 -6.04
N TRP A 122 -4.10 3.87 -6.53
CA TRP A 122 -3.60 2.71 -7.28
C TRP A 122 -2.81 1.74 -6.40
N SER A 123 -1.99 2.25 -5.47
CA SER A 123 -1.16 1.39 -4.62
C SER A 123 -1.98 0.52 -3.68
N GLY A 124 -3.04 1.05 -3.08
CA GLY A 124 -3.90 0.34 -2.14
C GLY A 124 -4.72 -0.79 -2.76
N LEU A 125 -4.89 -0.78 -4.09
CA LEU A 125 -5.54 -1.86 -4.85
C LEU A 125 -4.58 -2.99 -5.23
N LYS A 126 -3.26 -2.80 -5.12
CA LYS A 126 -2.30 -3.84 -5.49
C LYS A 126 -2.38 -5.02 -4.54
N THR A 127 -2.46 -6.22 -5.11
CA THR A 127 -2.34 -7.47 -4.36
C THR A 127 -0.93 -7.60 -3.79
N ILE A 128 -0.85 -7.98 -2.52
CA ILE A 128 0.40 -8.24 -1.83
C ILE A 128 0.68 -9.75 -1.87
N TYR A 129 1.75 -10.14 -2.55
CA TYR A 129 2.16 -11.55 -2.64
C TYR A 129 3.17 -11.96 -1.57
N SER A 130 3.80 -11.00 -0.89
CA SER A 130 4.81 -11.30 0.13
C SER A 130 4.20 -11.84 1.42
N ASN A 131 4.83 -12.87 1.97
CA ASN A 131 4.50 -13.42 3.27
C ASN A 131 5.09 -12.51 4.37
N TYR A 132 4.33 -11.49 4.77
CA TYR A 132 4.69 -10.64 5.90
C TYR A 132 4.58 -11.39 7.23
N THR A 133 5.41 -10.98 8.18
CA THR A 133 5.40 -11.46 9.57
C THR A 133 4.25 -10.84 10.37
N ALA A 134 3.94 -11.42 11.53
CA ALA A 134 2.82 -10.97 12.39
C ALA A 134 2.92 -9.50 12.79
N ASN A 135 4.12 -8.99 13.05
CA ASN A 135 4.34 -7.57 13.40
C ASN A 135 3.99 -6.60 12.27
N ILE A 136 3.75 -7.09 11.05
CA ILE A 136 3.30 -6.30 9.91
C ILE A 136 1.85 -6.58 9.59
N TYR A 137 1.45 -7.86 9.37
CA TYR A 137 0.08 -8.10 8.92
C TYR A 137 -0.97 -7.81 9.99
N CYS A 138 -0.65 -7.89 11.29
CA CYS A 138 -1.57 -7.48 12.35
C CYS A 138 -1.85 -5.96 12.33
N LEU A 139 -1.06 -5.17 11.58
CA LEU A 139 -1.31 -3.74 11.35
C LEU A 139 -2.25 -3.49 10.17
N PHE A 140 -2.54 -4.49 9.34
CA PHE A 140 -3.43 -4.31 8.18
C PHE A 140 -4.88 -4.09 8.58
N GLN A 141 -5.60 -3.29 7.79
CA GLN A 141 -7.05 -3.23 7.84
C GLN A 141 -7.64 -4.61 7.54
N PRO A 142 -8.76 -5.00 8.16
CA PRO A 142 -9.45 -6.22 7.77
C PRO A 142 -9.96 -6.08 6.32
N GLU A 143 -9.63 -7.06 5.47
CA GLU A 143 -10.16 -7.12 4.11
C GLU A 143 -11.24 -8.20 4.02
N PHE A 144 -12.46 -7.77 3.70
CA PHE A 144 -13.63 -8.62 3.50
C PHE A 144 -13.41 -9.59 2.32
N GLY A 145 -12.63 -9.18 1.31
CA GLY A 145 -12.47 -9.93 0.06
C GLY A 145 -13.63 -9.70 -0.91
N ASP A 146 -13.54 -10.33 -2.07
CA ASP A 146 -14.37 -10.00 -3.25
C ASP A 146 -15.35 -11.13 -3.65
N CYS A 147 -15.56 -12.09 -2.76
CA CYS A 147 -16.50 -13.19 -2.97
C CYS A 147 -17.89 -12.91 -2.35
N ASN A 148 -18.81 -13.88 -2.49
CA ASN A 148 -20.23 -13.72 -2.07
C ASN A 148 -20.63 -14.64 -0.90
N SER A 149 -19.68 -15.12 -0.10
CA SER A 149 -19.98 -15.92 1.10
C SER A 149 -19.92 -15.06 2.37
N TYR A 150 -20.39 -15.61 3.48
CA TYR A 150 -20.31 -14.97 4.79
C TYR A 150 -19.61 -15.93 5.77
N TYR A 151 -18.38 -15.60 6.16
CA TYR A 151 -17.64 -16.33 7.19
C TYR A 151 -17.32 -15.40 8.36
N PRO A 152 -17.87 -15.64 9.56
CA PRO A 152 -17.49 -14.87 10.73
C PRO A 152 -16.02 -15.15 11.08
N MET A 153 -15.22 -14.09 11.10
CA MET A 153 -13.78 -14.14 11.37
C MET A 153 -13.40 -13.02 12.33
N TYR A 154 -12.17 -13.03 12.81
CA TYR A 154 -11.63 -12.03 13.73
C TYR A 154 -10.40 -11.35 13.13
N TYR A 155 -10.26 -10.06 13.35
CA TYR A 155 -9.05 -9.30 13.03
C TYR A 155 -8.54 -8.60 14.29
N PHE A 156 -7.25 -8.30 14.34
CA PHE A 156 -6.68 -7.48 15.40
C PHE A 156 -6.88 -6.00 15.08
N ASP A 157 -7.68 -5.34 15.90
CA ASP A 157 -7.91 -3.90 15.85
C ASP A 157 -6.80 -3.22 16.65
N ILE A 158 -5.95 -2.46 15.97
CA ILE A 158 -4.82 -1.84 16.66
C ILE A 158 -5.30 -0.71 17.55
N SER A 159 -6.27 0.13 17.13
CA SER A 159 -6.82 1.23 17.95
C SER A 159 -7.42 0.76 19.28
N GLU A 160 -8.11 -0.38 19.29
CA GLU A 160 -8.68 -0.94 20.52
C GLU A 160 -7.79 -2.00 21.17
N ARG A 161 -6.66 -2.34 20.54
CA ARG A 161 -5.71 -3.38 20.97
C ARG A 161 -6.40 -4.72 21.27
N ARG A 162 -7.47 -5.05 20.55
CA ARG A 162 -8.28 -6.26 20.78
C ARG A 162 -8.75 -6.88 19.47
N CYS A 163 -9.14 -8.14 19.55
CA CYS A 163 -9.68 -8.87 18.40
C CYS A 163 -11.16 -8.55 18.23
N LYS A 164 -11.56 -8.12 17.03
CA LYS A 164 -12.94 -7.79 16.66
C LYS A 164 -13.44 -8.69 15.55
N GLY A 165 -14.73 -9.00 15.60
CA GLY A 165 -15.39 -9.79 14.56
C GLY A 165 -15.57 -9.00 13.26
N PHE A 166 -15.44 -9.67 12.13
CA PHE A 166 -15.79 -9.16 10.81
C PHE A 166 -16.28 -10.29 9.91
N SER A 167 -16.88 -9.95 8.77
CA SER A 167 -17.33 -10.93 7.78
C SER A 167 -16.28 -11.09 6.68
N TYR A 168 -15.80 -12.31 6.47
CA TYR A 168 -14.95 -12.65 5.35
C TYR A 168 -15.77 -13.29 4.23
N SER A 169 -15.55 -12.82 3.00
CA SER A 169 -16.30 -13.21 1.82
C SER A 169 -15.98 -14.61 1.27
N GLY A 170 -14.90 -15.24 1.74
CA GLY A 170 -14.45 -16.56 1.29
C GLY A 170 -13.24 -16.57 0.37
N CYS A 171 -12.90 -15.46 -0.30
CA CYS A 171 -11.68 -15.36 -1.11
C CYS A 171 -10.92 -14.05 -0.90
N GLY A 172 -9.62 -14.07 -1.23
CA GLY A 172 -8.75 -12.90 -1.12
C GLY A 172 -8.53 -12.44 0.32
N GLY A 173 -8.48 -11.12 0.49
CA GLY A 173 -8.17 -10.47 1.75
C GLY A 173 -6.72 -10.67 2.19
N ASN A 174 -6.46 -10.46 3.49
CA ASN A 174 -5.12 -10.51 4.05
C ASN A 174 -5.02 -11.41 5.30
N ARG A 175 -3.84 -11.42 5.92
CA ARG A 175 -3.50 -12.28 7.07
C ARG A 175 -3.99 -11.74 8.42
N ASN A 176 -4.53 -10.53 8.51
CA ASN A 176 -5.22 -10.06 9.72
C ASN A 176 -6.62 -10.69 9.79
N ARG A 177 -6.69 -12.02 9.79
CA ARG A 177 -7.91 -12.80 9.72
C ARG A 177 -7.71 -14.13 10.44
N PHE A 178 -8.48 -14.36 11.48
CA PHE A 178 -8.37 -15.50 12.37
C PHE A 178 -9.74 -16.13 12.61
N GLN A 179 -9.79 -17.44 12.81
CA GLN A 179 -11.03 -18.16 13.09
C GLN A 179 -11.59 -17.88 14.49
N THR A 180 -10.71 -17.58 15.45
CA THR A 180 -11.10 -17.36 16.85
C THR A 180 -10.43 -16.10 17.42
N PRO A 181 -11.05 -15.44 18.42
CA PRO A 181 -10.45 -14.28 19.07
C PRO A 181 -9.19 -14.68 19.86
N ILE A 182 -9.13 -15.92 20.36
CA ILE A 182 -7.97 -16.45 21.09
C ILE A 182 -6.76 -16.58 20.16
N ALA A 183 -6.94 -17.13 18.95
CA ALA A 183 -5.85 -17.24 17.97
C ALA A 183 -5.36 -15.86 17.52
N CYS A 184 -6.29 -14.92 17.26
CA CYS A 184 -5.94 -13.54 16.95
C CYS A 184 -5.11 -12.89 18.07
N LYS A 185 -5.52 -13.04 19.33
CA LYS A 185 -4.83 -12.46 20.48
C LYS A 185 -3.43 -13.06 20.65
N ALA A 186 -3.32 -14.38 20.59
CA ALA A 186 -2.07 -15.10 20.73
C ALA A 186 -1.02 -14.66 19.68
N VAL A 187 -1.46 -14.36 18.46
CA VAL A 187 -0.57 -13.93 17.37
C VAL A 187 -0.25 -12.44 17.44
N CYS A 188 -1.26 -11.58 17.61
CA CYS A 188 -1.09 -10.14 17.38
C CYS A 188 -0.78 -9.33 18.64
N SER A 189 -1.15 -9.78 19.84
CA SER A 189 -0.93 -9.00 21.06
C SER A 189 0.54 -8.78 21.39
N GLU A 190 1.39 -9.76 21.10
CA GLU A 190 2.85 -9.65 21.28
C GLU A 190 3.54 -9.07 20.04
N ALA A 191 3.04 -9.39 18.85
CA ALA A 191 3.66 -8.96 17.60
C ALA A 191 3.52 -7.45 17.35
N VAL A 192 2.46 -6.82 17.88
CA VAL A 192 2.25 -5.38 17.79
C VAL A 192 2.60 -4.74 19.14
N PRO A 193 3.70 -3.97 19.25
CA PRO A 193 4.04 -3.31 20.51
C PRO A 193 3.02 -2.22 20.86
N TYR A 194 2.85 -1.95 22.15
CA TYR A 194 2.10 -0.76 22.58
C TYR A 194 2.83 0.50 22.12
N PRO A 195 2.11 1.57 21.74
CA PRO A 195 2.71 2.89 21.60
C PRO A 195 3.39 3.26 22.92
N LYS A 196 4.60 3.81 22.87
CA LYS A 196 5.35 4.18 24.09
C LYS A 196 4.53 5.08 25.02
N HIS A 197 3.76 6.01 24.45
CA HIS A 197 2.90 6.94 25.19
C HIS A 197 1.70 6.27 25.88
N TYR A 198 1.23 5.13 25.37
CA TYR A 198 0.11 4.40 25.95
C TYR A 198 0.49 3.66 27.24
N LEU A 199 1.76 3.26 27.39
CA LEU A 199 2.23 2.55 28.60
C LEU A 199 2.23 3.46 29.84
N PHE A 200 2.55 4.74 29.69
CA PHE A 200 2.52 5.70 30.80
C PHE A 200 1.11 5.94 31.37
N MET A 201 0.04 5.57 30.65
CA MET A 201 -1.36 5.76 31.07
C MET A 201 -1.94 4.55 31.81
N LYS A 202 -1.23 3.42 31.81
CA LYS A 202 -1.64 2.21 32.53
C LYS A 202 -1.02 2.10 33.93
N ASP A 203 -0.13 3.02 34.28
CA ASP A 203 0.58 3.06 35.55
C ASP A 203 -0.10 3.97 36.60
N PHE A 204 -1.33 4.44 36.34
CA PHE A 204 -2.16 5.23 37.26
C PHE A 204 -3.52 4.57 37.51
#